data_AF-A0A838VY56-F1
#
_entry.id   AF-A0A838VY56-F1
#
_cell.length_a   1.000
_cell.length_b   1.000
_cell.length_c   1.000
_cell.angle_alpha   90.00
_cell.angle_beta   90.00
_cell.angle_gamma   90.00
#
_symmetry.space_group_name_H-M   'P 1'
#
loop_
_entity.id
_entity.type
_entity.pdbx_description
1 polymer ?
#
loop_
_entity_poly.entity_id
_entity_poly.type
_entity_poly.pdbx_seq_one_letter_code
_entity_poly.pdbx_strand_id
1 'polypeptide(L)'
;MAYVLRHKPSKFGLNLDEERFTDIDKLVQSINNQNKNMVIRKENILYLVTNSQKARLEIKGTGIRALYGHTVRIRKKTPVEPPSVLYHGTSR
;
A
#
# COMPACT_ATOMS: atom_id res chain seq x y z
N MET A 1 6.43 -2.14 5.04
CA MET A 1 5.31 -2.33 4.09
C MET A 1 4.99 -1.08 3.27
N ALA A 2 4.82 0.10 3.88
CA ALA A 2 4.53 1.35 3.14
C ALA A 2 5.55 1.69 2.04
N TYR A 3 6.85 1.41 2.26
CA TYR A 3 7.90 1.69 1.27
C TYR A 3 7.72 0.94 -0.06
N VAL A 4 7.41 -0.36 0.03
CA VAL A 4 7.26 -1.26 -1.13
C VAL A 4 6.12 -0.80 -2.03
N LEU A 5 4.97 -0.47 -1.45
CA LEU A 5 3.76 -0.13 -2.20
C LEU A 5 3.68 1.35 -2.64
N ARG A 6 4.47 2.25 -2.05
CA ARG A 6 4.38 3.71 -2.32
C ARG A 6 5.51 4.29 -3.16
N HIS A 7 6.67 3.63 -3.18
CA HIS A 7 7.88 4.22 -3.73
C HIS A 7 8.54 3.37 -4.81
N LYS A 8 8.77 2.07 -4.58
CA LYS A 8 9.57 1.24 -5.50
C LYS A 8 9.07 -0.20 -5.63
N PRO A 9 7.82 -0.45 -6.07
CA PRO A 9 7.29 -1.82 -6.22
C PRO A 9 8.14 -2.70 -7.14
N SER A 10 8.70 -2.14 -8.22
CA SER A 10 9.56 -2.87 -9.16
C SER A 10 10.86 -3.40 -8.55
N LYS A 11 11.42 -2.74 -7.52
CA LYS A 11 12.60 -3.25 -6.79
C LYS A 11 12.32 -4.55 -6.02
N PHE A 12 11.04 -4.83 -5.80
CA PHE A 12 10.55 -5.99 -5.09
C PHE A 12 9.93 -7.01 -6.07
N GLY A 13 10.11 -6.84 -7.38
CA GLY A 13 9.50 -7.72 -8.39
C GLY A 13 7.98 -7.62 -8.46
N LEU A 14 7.39 -6.56 -7.90
CA LEU A 14 5.95 -6.35 -7.89
C LEU A 14 5.55 -5.42 -9.03
N ASN A 15 4.59 -5.88 -9.81
CA ASN A 15 3.91 -5.06 -10.81
C ASN A 15 2.56 -4.65 -10.25
N LEU A 16 2.34 -3.34 -10.18
CA LEU A 16 1.06 -2.78 -9.80
C LEU A 16 0.21 -2.59 -11.06
N ASP A 17 -1.07 -2.89 -10.99
CA ASP A 17 -2.02 -2.59 -12.06
C ASP A 17 -2.33 -1.08 -12.18
N GLU A 18 -3.25 -0.72 -13.07
CA GLU A 18 -3.68 0.67 -13.30
C GLU A 18 -4.30 1.32 -12.06
N GLU A 19 -4.96 0.53 -11.21
CA GLU A 19 -5.55 0.95 -9.93
C GLU A 19 -4.56 0.86 -8.77
N ARG A 20 -3.32 0.47 -9.06
CA ARG A 20 -2.17 0.28 -8.18
C ARG A 20 -2.28 -0.92 -7.22
N PHE A 21 -3.13 -1.89 -7.51
CA PHE A 21 -3.16 -3.15 -6.78
C PHE A 21 -2.03 -4.09 -7.24
N THR A 22 -1.54 -4.89 -6.29
CA THR A 22 -0.77 -6.11 -6.56
C THR A 22 -1.41 -7.25 -5.80
N ASP A 23 -1.18 -8.47 -6.25
CA ASP A 23 -1.60 -9.66 -5.54
C ASP A 23 -0.90 -9.79 -4.17
N ILE A 24 -1.65 -10.12 -3.12
CA ILE A 24 -1.14 -10.27 -1.75
C ILE A 24 -0.13 -11.40 -1.64
N ASP A 25 -0.35 -12.52 -2.35
CA ASP A 25 0.55 -13.67 -2.27
C ASP A 25 1.89 -13.34 -2.95
N LYS A 26 1.87 -12.57 -4.05
CA LYS A 26 3.10 -12.01 -4.65
C LYS A 26 3.83 -11.07 -3.68
N LEU A 27 3.10 -10.22 -2.95
CA LEU A 27 3.68 -9.32 -1.96
C LEU A 27 4.36 -10.11 -0.82
N VAL A 28 3.70 -11.14 -0.30
CA VAL A 28 4.25 -12.01 0.76
C VAL A 28 5.51 -12.73 0.28
N GLN A 29 5.45 -13.35 -0.90
CA GLN A 29 6.63 -14.00 -1.50
C GLN A 29 7.79 -13.03 -1.67
N SER A 30 7.52 -11.84 -2.19
CA SER A 30 8.53 -10.81 -2.39
C SER A 30 9.22 -10.40 -1.08
N ILE A 31 8.44 -10.19 0.00
CA ILE A 31 8.99 -9.84 1.31
C ILE A 31 9.86 -10.98 1.86
N ASN A 32 9.36 -12.22 1.79
CA ASN A 32 10.08 -13.39 2.29
C ASN A 32 11.38 -13.64 1.50
N ASN A 33 11.39 -13.37 0.19
CA ASN A 33 12.58 -13.49 -0.64
C ASN A 33 13.66 -12.44 -0.28
N GLN A 34 13.25 -11.26 0.19
CA GLN A 34 14.19 -10.21 0.60
C GLN A 34 14.74 -10.42 2.00
N ASN A 35 13.99 -11.10 2.89
CA ASN A 35 14.41 -11.34 4.26
C ASN A 35 14.21 -12.81 4.65
N LYS A 36 15.27 -13.61 4.48
CA LYS A 36 15.26 -15.04 4.82
C LYS A 36 15.12 -15.32 6.33
N ASN A 37 15.35 -14.32 7.18
CA ASN A 37 15.26 -14.46 8.63
C ASN A 37 13.85 -14.22 9.18
N MET A 38 12.89 -13.85 8.33
CA MET A 38 11.54 -13.52 8.76
C MET A 38 10.52 -14.08 7.77
N VAL A 39 9.62 -14.91 8.26
CA VAL A 39 8.52 -15.46 7.46
C VAL A 39 7.26 -14.66 7.75
N ILE A 40 6.78 -13.93 6.74
CA ILE A 40 5.47 -13.30 6.75
C ILE A 40 4.49 -14.24 6.06
N ARG A 41 3.26 -14.29 6.58
CA ARG A 41 2.10 -14.93 5.94
C ARG A 41 1.03 -13.91 5.60
N LYS A 42 0.08 -14.33 4.77
CA LYS A 42 -1.06 -13.52 4.35
C LYS A 42 -1.86 -12.99 5.53
N GLU A 43 -2.04 -13.78 6.58
CA GLU A 43 -2.78 -13.39 7.79
C GLU A 43 -2.13 -12.20 8.49
N ASN A 44 -0.80 -12.11 8.46
CA ASN A 44 -0.09 -10.95 9.03
C ASN A 44 -0.42 -9.68 8.26
N ILE A 45 -0.53 -9.76 6.92
CA ILE A 45 -0.90 -8.62 6.07
C ILE A 45 -2.33 -8.19 6.39
N LEU A 46 -3.28 -9.13 6.41
CA LEU A 46 -4.67 -8.84 6.75
C LEU A 46 -4.79 -8.19 8.13
N TYR A 47 -4.13 -8.76 9.14
CA TYR A 47 -4.12 -8.20 10.49
C TYR A 47 -3.63 -6.74 10.49
N LEU A 48 -2.56 -6.45 9.74
CA LEU A 48 -1.98 -5.11 9.66
C LEU A 48 -2.92 -4.10 8.99
N VAL A 49 -3.65 -4.53 7.96
CA VAL A 49 -4.65 -3.66 7.28
C VAL A 49 -5.83 -3.39 8.20
N THR A 50 -6.36 -4.41 8.87
CA THR A 50 -7.55 -4.29 9.72
C THR A 50 -7.28 -3.51 11.02
N ASN A 51 -6.09 -3.63 11.61
CA ASN A 51 -5.77 -3.01 12.90
C ASN A 51 -5.05 -1.65 12.78
N SER A 52 -4.96 -1.07 11.58
CA SER A 52 -4.31 0.22 11.42
C SER A 52 -5.24 1.37 11.79
N GLN A 53 -4.84 2.21 12.77
CA GLN A 53 -5.58 3.43 13.13
C GLN A 53 -5.82 4.39 11.95
N LYS A 54 -4.94 4.35 10.93
CA LYS A 54 -5.11 5.10 9.69
C LYS A 54 -5.22 4.09 8.56
N ALA A 55 -6.32 4.14 7.79
CA ALA A 55 -6.48 3.35 6.58
C ALA A 55 -5.39 3.74 5.56
N ARG A 56 -4.23 3.10 5.64
CA ARG A 56 -3.05 3.34 4.78
C ARG A 56 -3.01 2.40 3.59
N LEU A 57 -3.67 1.26 3.73
CA LEU A 57 -3.72 0.14 2.81
C LEU A 57 -5.18 -0.24 2.58
N GLU A 58 -5.45 -0.78 1.41
CA GLU A 58 -6.76 -1.28 1.02
C GLU A 58 -6.58 -2.67 0.40
N ILE A 59 -7.46 -3.59 0.79
CA ILE A 59 -7.55 -4.93 0.21
C ILE A 59 -8.87 -5.02 -0.55
N LYS A 60 -8.82 -5.50 -1.80
CA LYS A 60 -10.00 -5.78 -2.63
C LYS A 60 -9.78 -7.13 -3.34
N GLY A 61 -10.57 -8.13 -2.97
CA GLY A 61 -10.35 -9.51 -3.42
C GLY A 61 -8.97 -10.01 -2.96
N THR A 62 -8.12 -10.43 -3.91
CA THR A 62 -6.72 -10.81 -3.63
C THR A 62 -5.74 -9.65 -3.76
N GLY A 63 -6.21 -8.48 -4.19
CA GLY A 63 -5.39 -7.31 -4.43
C GLY A 63 -5.15 -6.49 -3.16
N ILE A 64 -3.95 -5.94 -3.02
CA ILE A 64 -3.59 -4.93 -2.02
C ILE A 64 -2.95 -3.70 -2.66
N ARG A 65 -3.31 -2.50 -2.18
CA ARG A 65 -2.68 -1.22 -2.58
C ARG A 65 -2.49 -0.27 -1.42
N ALA A 66 -1.65 0.74 -1.61
CA ALA A 66 -1.58 1.89 -0.70
C ALA A 66 -2.59 2.98 -1.11
N LEU A 67 -3.28 3.57 -0.12
CA LEU A 67 -4.35 4.55 -0.37
C LEU A 67 -3.84 5.95 -0.71
N TYR A 68 -2.66 6.32 -0.21
CA TYR A 68 -2.02 7.63 -0.36
C TYR A 68 -0.50 7.55 -0.16
N GLY A 69 0.20 8.65 -0.44
CA GLY A 69 1.64 8.79 -0.25
C GLY A 69 2.49 8.22 -1.38
N HIS A 70 1.90 8.03 -2.57
CA HIS A 70 2.63 7.61 -3.75
C HIS A 70 3.54 8.72 -4.25
N THR A 71 4.80 8.38 -4.50
CA THR A 71 5.76 9.28 -5.19
C THR A 71 5.82 9.03 -6.70
N VAL A 72 5.13 7.97 -7.14
CA VAL A 72 4.98 7.58 -8.55
C VAL A 72 3.62 8.00 -9.07
N ARG A 73 3.54 8.38 -10.36
CA ARG A 73 2.32 8.90 -10.99
C ARG A 73 1.15 7.92 -10.82
N ILE A 74 0.05 8.33 -10.21
CA ILE A 74 -1.17 7.51 -10.05
C ILE A 74 -2.28 8.04 -10.95
N ARG A 75 -3.20 7.16 -11.37
CA ARG A 75 -4.42 7.57 -12.06
C ARG A 75 -5.23 8.48 -11.12
N LYS A 76 -5.80 9.56 -11.67
CA LYS A 76 -6.61 10.51 -10.88
C LYS A 76 -7.82 9.76 -10.29
N LYS A 77 -8.03 9.90 -8.98
CA LYS A 77 -9.26 9.43 -8.33
C LYS A 77 -10.44 10.30 -8.76
N THR A 78 -11.64 9.75 -8.64
CA THR A 78 -12.87 10.54 -8.77
C THR A 78 -12.85 11.68 -7.76
N PRO A 79 -13.10 12.94 -8.20
CA PRO A 79 -13.23 14.07 -7.28
C PRO A 79 -14.35 13.83 -6.27
N VAL A 80 -14.18 14.31 -5.05
CA VAL A 80 -15.18 14.25 -3.98
C VAL A 80 -15.25 15.61 -3.30
N GLU A 81 -16.43 16.03 -2.86
CA GLU A 81 -16.61 17.26 -2.11
C GLU A 81 -15.89 17.15 -0.75
N PRO A 82 -14.93 18.05 -0.44
CA PRO A 82 -14.23 18.02 0.83
C PRO A 82 -15.05 18.69 1.95
N PRO A 83 -14.71 18.45 3.22
CA PRO A 83 -15.19 19.28 4.33
C PRO A 83 -14.82 20.76 4.15
N SER A 84 -15.57 21.65 4.80
CA SER A 84 -15.34 23.11 4.73
C SER A 84 -13.96 23.54 5.24
N VAL A 85 -13.34 22.76 6.12
CA VAL A 85 -12.00 23.01 6.66
C VAL A 85 -11.14 21.74 6.58
N LEU A 86 -9.89 21.91 6.12
CA LEU A 86 -8.84 20.91 6.11
C LEU A 86 -7.56 21.48 6.72
N TYR A 87 -6.71 20.62 7.28
CA TYR A 87 -5.45 21.02 7.92
C TYR A 87 -4.24 20.43 7.18
N HIS A 88 -3.15 21.20 7.11
CA HIS A 88 -1.86 20.76 6.60
C HIS A 88 -0.77 21.11 7.62
N GLY A 89 -0.17 20.09 8.25
CA GLY A 89 0.94 20.29 9.18
C GLY A 89 2.27 20.37 8.42
N THR A 90 3.06 21.40 8.71
CA THR A 90 4.42 21.61 8.14
C THR A 90 5.39 22.01 9.25
N SER A 91 6.70 21.84 9.01
CA SER A 91 7.74 22.41 9.88
C SER A 91 7.73 23.94 9.77
N ARG A 92 8.27 24.62 10.80
CA ARG A 92 8.58 26.06 10.74
C ARG A 92 9.64 26.36 9.69
#